data_AF-A0A8H6I716-F1
#
_entry.id   AF-A0A8H6I716-F1
#
_cell.length_a   1.000
_cell.length_b   1.000
_cell.length_c   1.000
_cell.angle_alpha   90.00
_cell.angle_beta   90.00
_cell.angle_gamma   90.00
#
_symmetry.space_group_name_H-M   'P 1'
#
loop_
_entity.id
_entity.type
_entity.pdbx_description
1 polymer ?
#
loop_
_entity_poly.entity_id
_entity_poly.type
_entity_poly.pdbx_seq_one_letter_code
_entity_poly.pdbx_strand_id
1 'polypeptide(L)'
;MAEEKEEHDGTICYYHSDMSELYLDNKHTSFNAATGKCRVLCATSGLSLGVDFARVDIVCTVGLPSSIVEALQRGGRGARQPGDRSRFIIFYEKWALSISLDDYGTYGNKNNSDRTRAPLTSKSMKQDRASYGAVKCVQLCMCLRAFFAGDALDHDTEYCCPFYLDTDFNLSKLLPSPLLTEEQVRAEAQAESKAATKRNQNRYRKVSERAELDELLIEWVEDIVSDDGRNYGFVNVDDILPHSTRKALVLTQPALYRKHLGEKAGTWLVSVISESEEWHGLWSEDILQILVDYDTELAQSKK
;
A
#
# COMPACT_ATOMS: atom_id res chain seq x y z
N MET A 1 0.44 14.52 7.97
CA MET A 1 0.84 13.27 8.62
C MET A 1 -0.27 12.27 8.39
N ALA A 2 -0.09 11.34 7.45
CA ALA A 2 -1.05 10.29 7.18
C ALA A 2 -0.61 9.06 7.97
N GLU A 3 -1.24 8.81 9.11
CA GLU A 3 -1.27 7.46 9.68
C GLU A 3 -2.06 6.59 8.69
N GLU A 4 -1.33 5.93 7.79
CA GLU A 4 -1.90 4.93 6.91
C GLU A 4 -2.56 3.86 7.77
N LYS A 5 -3.88 3.70 7.54
CA LYS A 5 -4.74 2.70 8.17
C LYS A 5 -3.99 1.37 8.31
N GLU A 6 -3.85 0.90 9.55
CA GLU A 6 -3.42 -0.46 9.83
C GLU A 6 -4.39 -1.44 9.15
N GLU A 7 -4.02 -1.98 7.99
CA GLU A 7 -4.92 -2.81 7.18
C GLU A 7 -5.27 -4.15 7.84
N HIS A 8 -4.48 -4.61 8.82
CA HIS A 8 -4.63 -5.93 9.45
C HIS A 8 -4.37 -5.96 10.96
N ASP A 9 -4.98 -5.06 11.73
CA ASP A 9 -4.97 -5.06 13.21
C ASP A 9 -3.55 -5.11 13.83
N GLY A 10 -2.52 -4.68 13.09
CA GLY A 10 -1.11 -4.76 13.52
C GLY A 10 -0.47 -6.15 13.43
N THR A 11 -1.14 -7.15 12.85
CA THR A 11 -0.56 -8.49 12.58
C THR A 11 0.45 -8.44 11.43
N ILE A 12 0.10 -7.71 10.37
CA ILE A 12 0.96 -7.41 9.23
C ILE A 12 1.37 -5.94 9.35
N CYS A 13 2.67 -5.67 9.30
CA CYS A 13 3.20 -4.31 9.46
C CYS A 13 4.17 -3.96 8.33
N TYR A 14 4.11 -2.72 7.86
CA TYR A 14 5.09 -2.17 6.94
C TYR A 14 6.39 -1.84 7.69
N TYR A 15 7.53 -1.95 7.02
CA TYR A 15 8.82 -1.61 7.61
C TYR A 15 9.75 -1.01 6.54
N HIS A 16 9.80 0.32 6.47
CA HIS A 16 10.62 1.05 5.49
C HIS A 16 11.08 2.41 6.04
N SER A 17 12.02 3.04 5.35
CA SER A 17 12.70 4.29 5.76
C SER A 17 11.77 5.45 6.03
N ASP A 18 10.62 5.49 5.35
CA ASP A 18 9.70 6.63 5.45
C ASP A 18 8.83 6.57 6.72
N MET A 19 8.96 5.52 7.54
CA MET A 19 8.29 5.39 8.83
C MET A 19 9.08 6.08 9.96
N SER A 20 8.38 6.52 11.00
CA SER A 20 9.05 7.14 12.16
C SER A 20 9.92 6.13 12.92
N GLU A 21 10.99 6.60 13.55
CA GLU A 21 11.89 5.76 14.35
C GLU A 21 11.13 5.01 15.46
N LEU A 22 10.26 5.71 16.18
CA LEU A 22 9.39 5.10 17.19
C LEU A 22 8.49 3.99 16.62
N TYR A 23 7.98 4.17 15.41
CA TYR A 23 7.19 3.13 14.74
C TYR A 23 8.06 1.91 14.42
N LEU A 24 9.23 2.12 13.82
CA LEU A 24 10.16 1.04 13.47
C LEU A 24 10.58 0.23 14.70
N ASP A 25 10.92 0.91 15.80
CA ASP A 25 11.36 0.28 17.04
C ASP A 25 10.24 -0.53 17.71
N ASN A 26 9.02 0.01 17.71
CA ASN A 26 7.83 -0.69 18.20
C ASN A 26 7.50 -1.93 17.37
N LYS A 27 7.55 -1.84 16.04
CA LYS A 27 7.26 -2.99 15.16
C LYS A 27 8.37 -4.03 15.21
N HIS A 28 9.64 -3.63 15.35
CA HIS A 28 10.76 -4.52 15.59
C HIS A 28 10.59 -5.32 16.89
N THR A 29 10.29 -4.63 17.99
CA THR A 29 10.03 -5.25 19.30
C THR A 29 8.84 -6.20 19.24
N SER A 30 7.73 -5.76 18.63
CA SER A 30 6.52 -6.57 18.46
C SER A 30 6.76 -7.81 17.59
N PHE A 31 7.61 -7.74 16.57
CA PHE A 31 7.91 -8.90 15.73
C PHE A 31 8.83 -9.92 16.41
N ASN A 32 9.81 -9.45 17.20
CA ASN A 32 10.74 -10.34 17.90
C ASN A 32 10.15 -10.98 19.17
N ALA A 33 9.14 -10.36 19.77
CA ALA A 33 8.51 -10.90 20.97
C ALA A 33 7.62 -12.12 20.65
N ALA A 34 7.76 -13.21 21.41
CA ALA A 34 6.90 -14.39 21.25
C ALA A 34 5.40 -14.06 21.40
N THR A 35 5.09 -13.17 22.34
CA THR A 35 3.74 -12.64 22.61
C THR A 35 3.40 -11.41 21.78
N GLY A 36 4.29 -10.96 20.91
CA GLY A 36 4.08 -9.78 20.10
C GLY A 36 3.01 -9.99 19.02
N LYS A 37 2.35 -8.90 18.65
CA LYS A 37 1.20 -8.94 17.73
C LYS A 37 1.63 -9.04 16.28
N CYS A 38 2.77 -8.43 15.93
CA CYS A 38 3.30 -8.45 14.58
C CYS A 38 3.85 -9.83 14.24
N ARG A 39 3.29 -10.46 13.20
CA ARG A 39 3.71 -11.79 12.71
C ARG A 39 4.30 -11.74 11.31
N VAL A 40 4.04 -10.68 10.55
CA VAL A 40 4.57 -10.48 9.20
C VAL A 40 5.08 -9.05 9.06
N LEU A 41 6.34 -8.90 8.67
CA LEU A 41 6.93 -7.62 8.31
C LEU A 41 7.08 -7.51 6.79
N CYS A 42 6.39 -6.53 6.21
CA CYS A 42 6.49 -6.16 4.80
C CYS A 42 7.53 -5.06 4.65
N ALA A 43 8.73 -5.44 4.23
CA ALA A 43 9.87 -4.52 4.13
C ALA A 43 10.33 -4.29 2.70
N THR A 44 10.84 -3.09 2.43
CA THR A 44 11.53 -2.79 1.17
C THR A 44 13.02 -3.13 1.29
N SER A 45 13.79 -2.91 0.22
CA SER A 45 15.27 -3.05 0.24
C SER A 45 15.96 -2.16 1.29
N GLY A 46 15.27 -1.20 1.90
CA GLY A 46 15.78 -0.40 3.02
C GLY A 46 16.09 -1.21 4.28
N LEU A 47 15.53 -2.41 4.46
CA LEU A 47 15.81 -3.30 5.60
C LEU A 47 17.20 -3.97 5.53
N SER A 48 18.03 -3.62 4.53
CA SER A 48 19.30 -4.29 4.27
C SER A 48 20.41 -3.95 5.27
N LEU A 49 20.26 -2.90 6.08
CA LEU A 49 21.33 -2.39 6.95
C LEU A 49 20.91 -2.36 8.43
N GLY A 50 21.61 -3.13 9.27
CA GLY A 50 21.70 -2.90 10.72
C GLY A 50 20.62 -3.53 11.62
N VAL A 51 19.48 -3.97 11.10
CA VAL A 51 18.39 -4.50 11.95
C VAL A 51 18.45 -6.03 12.01
N ASP A 52 18.49 -6.59 13.22
CA ASP A 52 18.52 -8.03 13.47
C ASP A 52 17.16 -8.54 13.96
N PHE A 53 16.69 -9.64 13.38
CA PHE A 53 15.47 -10.34 13.79
C PHE A 53 15.86 -11.74 14.22
N ALA A 54 15.71 -12.03 15.52
CA ALA A 54 16.30 -13.22 16.11
C ALA A 54 15.61 -14.51 15.68
N ARG A 55 14.31 -14.45 15.34
CA ARG A 55 13.46 -15.61 15.04
C ARG A 55 12.65 -15.37 13.78
N VAL A 56 13.24 -15.70 12.63
CA VAL A 56 12.56 -15.63 11.33
C VAL A 56 12.42 -17.04 10.76
N ASP A 57 11.19 -17.55 10.76
CA ASP A 57 10.87 -18.89 10.24
C ASP A 57 10.78 -18.91 8.70
N ILE A 58 10.33 -17.81 8.10
CA ILE A 58 10.09 -17.70 6.66
C ILE A 58 10.56 -16.33 6.17
N VAL A 59 11.44 -16.35 5.18
CA VAL A 59 11.81 -15.18 4.38
C VAL A 59 11.20 -15.34 2.99
N CYS A 60 10.42 -14.36 2.57
CA CYS A 60 9.82 -14.34 1.24
C CYS A 60 10.34 -13.14 0.44
N THR A 61 10.71 -13.34 -0.81
CA THR A 61 10.92 -12.25 -1.78
C THR A 61 9.80 -12.27 -2.80
N VAL A 62 9.15 -11.10 -2.99
CA VAL A 62 8.07 -10.94 -3.95
C VAL A 62 8.60 -10.39 -5.27
N GLY A 63 8.51 -11.21 -6.32
CA GLY A 63 9.02 -10.92 -7.65
C GLY A 63 10.46 -11.39 -7.85
N LEU A 64 10.86 -11.50 -9.12
CA LEU A 64 12.22 -11.91 -9.46
C LEU A 64 13.26 -10.96 -8.81
N PRO A 65 14.25 -11.48 -8.05
CA PRO A 65 15.25 -10.65 -7.42
C PRO A 65 16.08 -9.86 -8.45
N SER A 66 16.38 -8.60 -8.15
CA SER A 66 17.29 -7.78 -8.97
C SER A 66 18.75 -8.21 -8.82
N SER A 67 19.12 -8.74 -7.66
CA SER A 67 20.43 -9.31 -7.37
C SER A 67 20.27 -10.64 -6.66
N ILE A 68 21.02 -11.64 -7.12
CA ILE A 68 21.01 -12.97 -6.51
C ILE A 68 21.80 -12.99 -5.19
N VAL A 69 22.79 -12.11 -5.07
CA VAL A 69 23.56 -11.92 -3.84
C VAL A 69 22.69 -11.27 -2.77
N GLU A 70 21.94 -10.22 -3.11
CA GLU A 70 20.98 -9.62 -2.18
C GLU A 70 19.91 -10.62 -1.75
N ALA A 71 19.41 -11.44 -2.69
CA ALA A 71 18.45 -12.49 -2.38
C ALA A 71 19.01 -13.46 -1.33
N LEU A 72 20.25 -13.91 -1.49
CA LEU A 72 20.91 -14.79 -0.53
C LEU A 72 21.12 -14.11 0.83
N GLN A 73 21.55 -12.86 0.86
CA GLN A 73 21.72 -12.09 2.09
C GLN A 73 20.39 -11.93 2.85
N ARG A 74 19.29 -11.72 2.12
CA ARG A 74 17.93 -11.67 2.70
C ARG A 74 17.51 -13.04 3.22
N GLY A 75 17.72 -14.11 2.45
CA GLY A 75 17.47 -15.48 2.88
C GLY A 75 18.21 -15.85 4.16
N GLY A 76 19.47 -15.39 4.31
CA GLY A 76 20.29 -15.55 5.52
C GLY A 76 19.83 -14.74 6.75
N ARG A 77 18.69 -14.04 6.68
CA ARG A 77 18.01 -13.48 7.85
C ARG A 77 17.21 -14.54 8.61
N GLY A 78 16.86 -15.64 7.96
CA GLY A 78 16.24 -16.80 8.59
C GLY A 78 17.22 -17.62 9.42
N ALA A 79 16.71 -18.32 10.45
CA ALA A 79 17.43 -19.33 11.25
C ALA A 79 18.83 -18.90 11.71
N ARG A 80 18.92 -17.81 12.48
CA ARG A 80 20.18 -17.28 12.99
C ARG A 80 20.71 -18.00 14.22
N GLN A 81 19.87 -18.76 14.94
CA GLN A 81 20.33 -19.55 16.09
C GLN A 81 20.71 -20.98 15.66
N PRO A 82 21.71 -21.59 16.32
CA PRO A 82 22.03 -23.00 16.11
C PRO A 82 20.81 -23.90 16.32
N GLY A 83 20.51 -24.74 15.33
CA GLY A 83 19.37 -25.66 15.38
C GLY A 83 18.04 -25.08 14.88
N ASP A 84 17.96 -23.76 14.64
CA ASP A 84 16.79 -23.16 14.01
C ASP A 84 16.64 -23.63 12.57
N ARG A 85 15.39 -23.64 12.10
CA ARG A 85 15.05 -23.96 10.71
C ARG A 85 14.30 -22.79 10.12
N SER A 86 14.70 -22.38 8.93
CA SER A 86 14.01 -21.34 8.18
C SER A 86 13.78 -21.76 6.74
N ARG A 87 12.86 -21.06 6.10
CA ARG A 87 12.50 -21.25 4.70
C ARG A 87 12.78 -19.97 3.94
N PHE A 88 13.45 -20.09 2.81
CA PHE A 88 13.63 -18.98 1.89
C PHE A 88 12.82 -19.24 0.62
N ILE A 89 11.81 -18.41 0.38
CA ILE A 89 10.85 -18.55 -0.71
C ILE A 89 11.03 -17.38 -1.69
N ILE A 90 11.29 -17.70 -2.94
CA ILE A 90 11.35 -16.71 -4.03
C ILE A 90 10.08 -16.85 -4.86
N PHE A 91 9.18 -15.87 -4.74
CA PHE A 91 8.09 -15.71 -5.69
C PHE A 91 8.63 -14.97 -6.90
N TYR A 92 8.40 -15.49 -8.09
CA TYR A 92 8.81 -14.85 -9.34
C TYR A 92 7.66 -14.84 -10.33
N GLU A 93 7.67 -13.87 -11.24
CA GLU A 93 6.67 -13.75 -12.28
C GLU A 93 6.94 -14.72 -13.43
N LYS A 94 5.86 -15.22 -14.06
CA LYS A 94 5.95 -16.16 -15.18
C LYS A 94 6.83 -15.69 -16.34
N TRP A 95 6.91 -14.38 -16.60
CA TRP A 95 7.77 -13.83 -17.64
C TRP A 95 9.26 -14.12 -17.42
N ALA A 96 9.69 -14.42 -16.19
CA ALA A 96 11.08 -14.79 -15.92
C ALA A 96 11.45 -16.09 -16.64
N LEU A 97 10.49 -17.00 -16.85
CA LEU A 97 10.70 -18.27 -17.55
C LEU A 97 10.81 -18.11 -19.08
N SER A 98 10.35 -16.98 -19.64
CA SER A 98 10.42 -16.71 -21.08
C SER A 98 11.71 -16.00 -21.51
N ILE A 99 12.57 -15.62 -20.57
CA ILE A 99 13.85 -14.97 -20.88
C ILE A 99 14.86 -16.03 -21.34
N SER A 100 15.54 -15.79 -22.47
CA SER A 100 16.65 -16.65 -22.89
C SER A 100 17.92 -16.31 -22.12
N LEU A 101 18.60 -17.32 -21.57
CA LEU A 101 19.89 -17.14 -20.90
C LEU A 101 21.00 -16.71 -21.88
N ASP A 102 20.86 -17.02 -23.17
CA ASP A 102 21.82 -16.66 -24.22
C ASP A 102 21.88 -15.14 -24.47
N ASP A 103 20.79 -14.43 -24.18
CA ASP A 103 20.70 -12.97 -24.33
C ASP A 103 21.67 -12.21 -23.41
N TYR A 104 22.20 -12.88 -22.37
CA TYR A 104 23.18 -12.31 -21.44
C TYR A 104 24.64 -12.48 -21.91
N GLY A 105 24.86 -13.00 -23.12
CA GLY A 105 26.20 -13.24 -23.66
C GLY A 105 26.90 -12.00 -24.25
N THR A 106 26.14 -10.94 -24.53
CA THR A 106 26.58 -9.78 -25.34
C THR A 106 26.96 -8.55 -24.52
N TYR A 107 26.45 -8.41 -23.30
CA TYR A 107 26.64 -7.23 -22.46
C TYR A 107 27.05 -7.59 -21.03
N GLY A 108 27.88 -6.73 -20.42
CA GLY A 108 28.34 -6.87 -19.04
C GLY A 108 29.47 -7.90 -18.85
N ASN A 109 29.98 -7.98 -17.63
CA ASN A 109 31.01 -8.95 -17.27
C ASN A 109 30.39 -10.34 -17.09
N LYS A 110 30.84 -11.34 -17.87
CA LYS A 110 30.36 -12.73 -17.78
C LYS A 110 30.57 -13.37 -16.39
N ASN A 111 31.53 -12.87 -15.62
CA ASN A 111 31.77 -13.30 -14.24
C ASN A 111 30.85 -12.61 -13.22
N ASN A 112 30.11 -11.58 -13.62
CA ASN A 112 29.10 -10.95 -12.78
C ASN A 112 27.75 -11.68 -12.97
N SER A 113 27.28 -12.37 -11.94
CA SER A 113 25.96 -13.01 -11.91
C SER A 113 24.82 -11.99 -11.93
N ASP A 114 25.06 -10.77 -11.47
CA ASP A 114 24.05 -9.71 -11.43
C ASP A 114 24.01 -8.86 -12.71
N ARG A 115 24.67 -9.30 -13.79
CA ARG A 115 24.61 -8.60 -15.09
C ARG A 115 23.20 -8.64 -15.70
N THR A 116 22.84 -7.58 -16.40
CA THR A 116 21.62 -7.47 -17.22
C THR A 116 21.91 -7.83 -18.68
N ARG A 117 20.85 -7.91 -19.50
CA ARG A 117 20.98 -8.17 -20.96
C ARG A 117 21.46 -6.95 -21.74
N ALA A 118 21.27 -5.74 -21.20
CA ALA A 118 21.61 -4.46 -21.83
C ALA A 118 21.81 -3.36 -20.76
N PRO A 119 22.41 -2.20 -21.12
CA PRO A 119 22.46 -1.04 -20.23
C PRO A 119 21.07 -0.61 -19.76
N LEU A 120 20.94 -0.32 -18.46
CA LEU A 120 19.69 0.15 -17.88
C LEU A 120 19.53 1.65 -18.00
N THR A 121 18.29 2.10 -18.20
CA THR A 121 17.89 3.51 -18.19
C THR A 121 16.76 3.74 -17.18
N SER A 122 16.37 5.00 -16.98
CA SER A 122 15.19 5.34 -16.16
C SER A 122 13.89 4.73 -16.72
N LYS A 123 13.84 4.41 -18.02
CA LYS A 123 12.67 3.80 -18.69
C LYS A 123 12.69 2.27 -18.69
N SER A 124 13.77 1.64 -18.22
CA SER A 124 13.90 0.19 -18.23
C SER A 124 12.85 -0.48 -17.33
N MET A 125 12.15 -1.45 -17.90
CA MET A 125 11.09 -2.21 -17.24
C MET A 125 11.68 -3.29 -16.33
N LYS A 126 10.81 -3.96 -15.56
CA LYS A 126 11.22 -5.03 -14.64
C LYS A 126 11.96 -6.17 -15.35
N GLN A 127 11.52 -6.52 -16.55
CA GLN A 127 12.12 -7.56 -17.38
C GLN A 127 13.56 -7.18 -17.75
N ASP A 128 13.82 -5.93 -18.12
CA ASP A 128 15.15 -5.44 -18.53
C ASP A 128 16.15 -5.50 -17.37
N ARG A 129 15.64 -5.30 -16.15
CA ARG A 129 16.39 -5.33 -14.89
C ARG A 129 16.63 -6.74 -14.35
N ALA A 130 16.05 -7.77 -14.97
CA ALA A 130 16.24 -9.15 -14.55
C ALA A 130 17.71 -9.57 -14.73
N SER A 131 18.37 -9.93 -13.64
CA SER A 131 19.78 -10.32 -13.69
C SER A 131 19.94 -11.75 -14.17
N TYR A 132 21.10 -12.05 -14.76
CA TYR A 132 21.44 -13.39 -15.25
C TYR A 132 21.30 -14.44 -14.14
N GLY A 133 21.84 -14.17 -12.95
CA GLY A 133 21.82 -15.06 -11.80
C GLY A 133 20.42 -15.31 -11.28
N ALA A 134 19.57 -14.29 -11.21
CA ALA A 134 18.18 -14.45 -10.78
C ALA A 134 17.36 -15.28 -11.77
N VAL A 135 17.49 -15.00 -13.08
CA VAL A 135 16.81 -15.79 -14.12
C VAL A 135 17.31 -17.24 -14.11
N LYS A 136 18.64 -17.44 -14.05
CA LYS A 136 19.25 -18.77 -13.98
C LYS A 136 18.79 -19.56 -12.76
N CYS A 137 18.68 -18.91 -11.60
CA CYS A 137 18.22 -19.51 -10.34
C CYS A 137 16.80 -20.09 -10.43
N VAL A 138 15.88 -19.40 -11.12
CA VAL A 138 14.48 -19.84 -11.23
C VAL A 138 14.21 -20.78 -12.40
N GLN A 139 15.09 -20.78 -13.42
CA GLN A 139 14.93 -21.61 -14.62
C GLN A 139 15.64 -22.97 -14.54
N LEU A 140 16.75 -23.08 -13.80
CA LEU A 140 17.51 -24.33 -13.78
C LEU A 140 16.98 -25.30 -12.74
N CYS A 141 16.70 -26.53 -13.18
CA CYS A 141 16.42 -27.67 -12.32
C CYS A 141 17.73 -28.23 -11.72
N MET A 142 18.43 -27.43 -10.93
CA MET A 142 19.61 -27.85 -10.18
C MET A 142 19.44 -27.51 -8.70
N CYS A 143 20.22 -28.17 -7.85
CA CYS A 143 20.23 -27.86 -6.43
C CYS A 143 20.57 -26.37 -6.21
N LEU A 144 19.69 -25.62 -5.54
CA LEU A 144 19.92 -24.21 -5.23
C LEU A 144 21.15 -24.02 -4.34
N ARG A 145 21.45 -24.98 -3.45
CA ARG A 145 22.69 -24.93 -2.66
C ARG A 145 23.92 -25.07 -3.54
N ALA A 146 23.92 -26.00 -4.50
CA ALA A 146 24.99 -26.12 -5.48
C ALA A 146 25.12 -24.82 -6.31
N PHE A 147 23.99 -24.23 -6.71
CA PHE A 147 23.97 -22.97 -7.44
C PHE A 147 24.64 -21.82 -6.64
N PHE A 148 24.38 -21.71 -5.34
CA PHE A 148 24.96 -20.66 -4.48
C PHE A 148 26.38 -20.98 -3.99
N ALA A 149 26.71 -22.25 -3.75
CA ALA A 149 28.00 -22.67 -3.18
C ALA A 149 29.08 -22.89 -4.24
N GLY A 150 28.71 -23.14 -5.50
CA GLY A 150 29.65 -23.61 -6.53
C GLY A 150 30.25 -24.97 -6.16
N ASP A 151 31.52 -25.19 -6.53
CA ASP A 151 32.22 -26.48 -6.34
C ASP A 151 32.79 -26.68 -4.91
N ALA A 152 32.51 -25.75 -3.98
CA ALA A 152 33.31 -25.60 -2.77
C ALA A 152 32.79 -26.32 -1.51
N LEU A 153 31.58 -26.89 -1.53
CA LEU A 153 30.95 -27.45 -0.33
C LEU A 153 30.09 -28.69 -0.60
N ASP A 154 30.17 -29.66 0.32
CA ASP A 154 29.16 -30.69 0.48
C ASP A 154 27.86 -30.01 0.96
N HIS A 155 26.79 -30.23 0.20
CA HIS A 155 25.53 -29.49 0.32
C HIS A 155 24.33 -30.42 0.47
N ASP A 156 24.58 -31.72 0.63
CA ASP A 156 23.57 -32.72 0.91
C ASP A 156 23.12 -32.59 2.37
N THR A 157 21.88 -32.13 2.54
CA THR A 157 21.23 -32.02 3.84
C THR A 157 19.82 -32.58 3.74
N GLU A 158 19.26 -33.04 4.86
CA GLU A 158 17.87 -33.55 4.95
C GLU A 158 16.83 -32.54 4.39
N TYR A 159 17.16 -31.25 4.38
CA TYR A 159 16.27 -30.16 3.97
C TYR A 159 16.77 -29.53 2.66
N CYS A 160 16.62 -30.24 1.53
CA CYS A 160 17.05 -29.75 0.23
C CYS A 160 15.99 -28.89 -0.50
N CYS A 161 16.42 -28.17 -1.54
CA CYS A 161 15.52 -27.37 -2.39
C CYS A 161 14.63 -28.28 -3.27
N PRO A 162 13.51 -27.77 -3.83
CA PRO A 162 12.58 -28.55 -4.67
C PRO A 162 13.20 -29.25 -5.89
N PHE A 163 14.39 -28.82 -6.31
CA PHE A 163 15.05 -29.33 -7.52
C PHE A 163 16.03 -30.49 -7.25
N TYR A 164 16.11 -30.98 -6.01
CA TYR A 164 16.89 -32.17 -5.69
C TYR A 164 16.10 -33.43 -6.06
N LEU A 165 16.75 -34.37 -6.76
CA LEU A 165 16.11 -35.46 -7.51
C LEU A 165 15.36 -36.51 -6.66
N ASP A 166 15.42 -36.43 -5.32
CA ASP A 166 14.87 -37.46 -4.41
C ASP A 166 13.99 -36.88 -3.28
N THR A 167 13.51 -35.64 -3.42
CA THR A 167 12.63 -35.01 -2.42
C THR A 167 11.16 -34.97 -2.87
N ASP A 168 10.24 -35.55 -2.08
CA ASP A 168 8.78 -35.30 -2.14
C ASP A 168 8.49 -33.85 -1.72
N PHE A 169 8.86 -32.89 -2.57
CA PHE A 169 8.68 -31.48 -2.27
C PHE A 169 7.20 -31.10 -2.38
N ASN A 170 6.61 -30.75 -1.24
CA ASN A 170 5.27 -30.21 -1.18
C ASN A 170 5.27 -28.89 -0.42
N LEU A 171 5.18 -27.78 -1.16
CA LEU A 171 5.15 -26.43 -0.59
C LEU A 171 4.04 -26.24 0.45
N SER A 172 2.89 -26.88 0.27
CA SER A 172 1.77 -26.76 1.22
C SER A 172 2.09 -27.39 2.58
N LYS A 173 2.94 -28.43 2.64
CA LYS A 173 3.44 -29.00 3.90
C LYS A 173 4.41 -28.05 4.62
N LEU A 174 4.96 -27.06 3.91
CA LEU A 174 5.98 -26.15 4.41
C LEU A 174 5.42 -24.78 4.84
N LEU A 175 4.16 -24.50 4.55
CA LEU A 175 3.51 -23.23 4.87
C LEU A 175 2.61 -23.36 6.10
N PRO A 176 2.42 -22.28 6.89
CA PRO A 176 1.56 -22.30 8.07
C PRO A 176 0.07 -22.48 7.73
N SER A 177 -0.29 -22.22 6.47
CA SER A 177 -1.64 -22.43 5.94
C SER A 177 -1.56 -22.92 4.48
N PRO A 178 -2.59 -23.59 3.96
CA PRO A 178 -2.69 -23.92 2.54
C PRO A 178 -2.60 -22.67 1.67
N LEU A 179 -2.04 -22.83 0.46
CA LEU A 179 -2.08 -21.78 -0.54
C LEU A 179 -3.52 -21.56 -1.02
N LEU A 180 -3.87 -20.30 -1.23
CA LEU A 180 -5.14 -19.94 -1.86
C LEU A 180 -5.14 -20.42 -3.32
N THR A 181 -6.25 -21.03 -3.73
CA THR A 181 -6.52 -21.36 -5.12
C THR A 181 -6.86 -20.12 -5.92
N GLU A 182 -6.70 -20.18 -7.23
CA GLU A 182 -7.06 -19.05 -8.12
C GLU A 182 -8.53 -18.64 -7.98
N GLU A 183 -9.42 -19.61 -7.73
CA GLU A 183 -10.84 -19.37 -7.47
C GLU A 183 -11.05 -18.60 -6.17
N GLN A 184 -10.35 -18.99 -5.09
CA GLN A 184 -10.41 -18.29 -3.80
C GLN A 184 -9.88 -16.87 -3.91
N VAL A 185 -8.74 -16.66 -4.57
CA VAL A 185 -8.18 -15.31 -4.79
C VAL A 185 -9.16 -14.42 -5.58
N ARG A 186 -9.79 -14.97 -6.63
CA ARG A 186 -10.80 -14.23 -7.40
C ARG A 186 -12.04 -13.90 -6.57
N ALA A 187 -12.49 -14.83 -5.72
CA ALA A 187 -13.65 -14.62 -4.85
C ALA A 187 -13.36 -13.54 -3.79
N GLU A 188 -12.18 -13.56 -3.17
CA GLU A 188 -11.75 -12.55 -2.20
C GLU A 188 -11.61 -11.18 -2.85
N ALA A 189 -10.96 -11.07 -4.01
CA ALA A 189 -10.83 -9.80 -4.74
C ALA A 189 -12.20 -9.20 -5.12
N GLN A 190 -13.16 -10.04 -5.52
CA GLN A 190 -14.54 -9.60 -5.80
C GLN A 190 -15.27 -9.16 -4.53
N ALA A 191 -15.06 -9.85 -3.41
CA ALA A 191 -15.65 -9.49 -2.12
C ALA A 191 -15.10 -8.16 -1.59
N GLU A 192 -13.79 -7.95 -1.67
CA GLU A 192 -13.12 -6.70 -1.30
C GLU A 192 -13.57 -5.54 -2.19
N SER A 193 -13.65 -5.74 -3.50
CA SER A 193 -14.15 -4.72 -4.43
C SER A 193 -15.58 -4.30 -4.07
N LYS A 194 -16.48 -5.26 -3.85
CA LYS A 194 -17.87 -4.99 -3.43
C LYS A 194 -17.93 -4.29 -2.08
N ALA A 195 -17.10 -4.70 -1.12
CA ALA A 195 -17.01 -4.09 0.21
C ALA A 195 -16.46 -2.66 0.15
N ALA A 196 -15.44 -2.40 -0.65
CA ALA A 196 -14.86 -1.07 -0.87
C ALA A 196 -15.86 -0.13 -1.56
N THR A 197 -16.58 -0.60 -2.59
CA THR A 197 -17.65 0.17 -3.22
C THR A 197 -18.75 0.51 -2.22
N LYS A 198 -19.19 -0.46 -1.40
CA LYS A 198 -20.20 -0.24 -0.35
C LYS A 198 -19.72 0.73 0.73
N ARG A 199 -18.45 0.64 1.15
CA ARG A 199 -17.84 1.53 2.15
C ARG A 199 -17.70 2.95 1.63
N ASN A 200 -17.34 3.14 0.36
CA ASN A 200 -17.24 4.46 -0.28
C ASN A 200 -18.62 5.08 -0.55
N GLN A 201 -19.63 4.28 -0.95
CA GLN A 201 -21.02 4.75 -1.03
C GLN A 201 -21.53 5.23 0.33
N ASN A 202 -21.19 4.52 1.41
CA ASN A 202 -21.55 4.91 2.77
C ASN A 202 -20.68 6.03 3.36
N ARG A 203 -19.67 6.55 2.65
CA ARG A 203 -18.80 7.65 3.13
C ARG A 203 -19.15 8.99 2.52
N TYR A 204 -19.69 9.01 1.30
CA TYR A 204 -19.93 10.24 0.54
C TYR A 204 -21.43 10.45 0.25
N ARG A 205 -21.81 11.71 -0.03
CA ARG A 205 -23.11 12.06 -0.61
C ARG A 205 -23.34 11.32 -1.93
N LYS A 206 -24.58 10.95 -2.26
CA LYS A 206 -24.87 10.25 -3.53
C LYS A 206 -24.53 11.15 -4.72
N VAL A 207 -24.00 10.57 -5.79
CA VAL A 207 -23.55 11.32 -6.97
C VAL A 207 -24.67 12.17 -7.58
N SER A 208 -25.91 11.67 -7.57
CA SER A 208 -27.09 12.37 -8.10
C SER A 208 -27.48 13.63 -7.33
N GLU A 209 -26.98 13.81 -6.10
CA GLU A 209 -27.33 14.93 -5.19
C GLU A 209 -26.20 15.98 -5.15
N ARG A 210 -25.18 15.84 -6.00
CA ARG A 210 -23.96 16.65 -5.91
C ARG A 210 -23.98 17.90 -6.77
N ALA A 211 -24.49 17.77 -8.00
CA ALA A 211 -24.44 18.86 -8.98
C ALA A 211 -25.29 20.06 -8.52
N GLU A 212 -26.53 19.80 -8.16
CA GLU A 212 -27.47 20.82 -7.67
C GLU A 212 -26.99 21.52 -6.39
N LEU A 213 -26.36 20.78 -5.47
CA LEU A 213 -25.77 21.40 -4.27
C LEU A 213 -24.56 22.29 -4.61
N ASP A 214 -23.73 21.89 -5.58
CA ASP A 214 -22.60 22.71 -6.03
C ASP A 214 -23.11 24.01 -6.68
N GLU A 215 -24.19 23.93 -7.47
CA GLU A 215 -24.86 25.08 -8.07
C GLU A 215 -25.39 26.06 -7.00
N LEU A 216 -26.08 25.56 -5.96
CA LEU A 216 -26.56 26.39 -4.84
C LEU A 216 -25.42 27.11 -4.10
N LEU A 217 -24.29 26.44 -3.90
CA LEU A 217 -23.11 27.05 -3.26
C LEU A 217 -22.49 28.12 -4.16
N ILE A 218 -22.50 27.94 -5.49
CA ILE A 218 -22.02 28.95 -6.43
C ILE A 218 -22.94 30.17 -6.44
N GLU A 219 -24.26 29.96 -6.55
CA GLU A 219 -25.26 31.03 -6.55
C GLU A 219 -25.18 31.88 -5.27
N TRP A 220 -25.02 31.24 -4.11
CA TRP A 220 -24.84 31.94 -2.84
C TRP A 220 -23.59 32.84 -2.82
N VAL A 221 -22.47 32.39 -3.37
CA VAL A 221 -21.26 33.22 -3.43
C VAL A 221 -21.41 34.36 -4.45
N GLU A 222 -22.06 34.10 -5.59
CA GLU A 222 -22.33 35.14 -6.60
C GLU A 222 -23.23 36.26 -6.04
N ASP A 223 -24.20 35.92 -5.20
CA ASP A 223 -25.02 36.89 -4.45
C ASP A 223 -24.17 37.76 -3.52
N ILE A 224 -23.27 37.14 -2.74
CA ILE A 224 -22.34 37.85 -1.85
C ILE A 224 -21.44 38.81 -2.63
N VAL A 225 -20.83 38.35 -3.73
CA VAL A 225 -19.92 39.19 -4.54
C VAL A 225 -20.66 40.38 -5.16
N SER A 226 -21.95 40.20 -5.48
CA SER A 226 -22.80 41.25 -6.07
C SER A 226 -23.32 42.27 -5.05
N ASP A 227 -23.26 41.97 -3.74
CA ASP A 227 -23.69 42.85 -2.65
C ASP A 227 -22.50 43.61 -2.05
N ASP A 228 -22.35 44.90 -2.40
CA ASP A 228 -21.32 45.81 -1.88
C ASP A 228 -21.32 45.95 -0.35
N GLY A 229 -22.43 45.62 0.33
CA GLY A 229 -22.54 45.65 1.79
C GLY A 229 -22.08 44.36 2.48
N ARG A 230 -21.94 43.27 1.71
CA ARG A 230 -21.70 41.91 2.22
C ARG A 230 -20.48 41.24 1.60
N ASN A 231 -19.89 41.79 0.54
CA ASN A 231 -18.73 41.20 -0.13
C ASN A 231 -17.40 41.35 0.65
N TYR A 232 -17.34 42.17 1.71
CA TYR A 232 -16.13 42.42 2.52
C TYR A 232 -14.84 42.71 1.71
N GLY A 233 -14.98 43.28 0.50
CA GLY A 233 -13.85 43.57 -0.40
C GLY A 233 -13.41 42.40 -1.29
N PHE A 234 -14.11 41.26 -1.26
CA PHE A 234 -13.91 40.16 -2.21
C PHE A 234 -14.56 40.49 -3.56
N VAL A 235 -13.84 40.23 -4.65
CA VAL A 235 -14.29 40.51 -6.04
C VAL A 235 -14.46 39.24 -6.87
N ASN A 236 -13.79 38.15 -6.48
CA ASN A 236 -13.87 36.87 -7.16
C ASN A 236 -14.59 35.82 -6.31
N VAL A 237 -15.47 35.05 -6.94
CA VAL A 237 -16.24 33.95 -6.33
C VAL A 237 -15.31 32.92 -5.68
N ASP A 238 -14.18 32.60 -6.34
CA ASP A 238 -13.23 31.62 -5.81
C ASP A 238 -12.43 32.11 -4.60
N ASP A 239 -12.45 33.42 -4.27
CA ASP A 239 -11.78 33.96 -3.07
C ASP A 239 -12.60 33.70 -1.79
N ILE A 240 -13.93 33.53 -1.91
CA ILE A 240 -14.82 33.24 -0.79
C ILE A 240 -14.96 31.74 -0.59
N LEU A 241 -15.24 30.97 -1.66
CA LEU A 241 -15.42 29.52 -1.56
C LEU A 241 -14.76 28.79 -2.75
N PRO A 242 -13.47 28.44 -2.65
CA PRO A 242 -12.74 27.78 -3.72
C PRO A 242 -13.37 26.45 -4.15
N HIS A 243 -13.19 26.06 -5.42
CA HIS A 243 -13.70 24.79 -5.95
C HIS A 243 -13.28 23.55 -5.15
N SER A 244 -12.05 23.52 -4.60
CA SER A 244 -11.60 22.42 -3.73
C SER A 244 -12.45 22.28 -2.47
N THR A 245 -12.85 23.41 -1.91
CA THR A 245 -13.65 23.52 -0.69
C THR A 245 -15.11 23.15 -0.98
N ARG A 246 -15.69 23.69 -2.06
CA ARG A 246 -17.02 23.28 -2.56
C ARG A 246 -17.10 21.78 -2.80
N LYS A 247 -16.08 21.21 -3.45
CA LYS A 247 -15.98 19.77 -3.69
C LYS A 247 -15.99 18.96 -2.39
N ALA A 248 -15.31 19.42 -1.33
CA ALA A 248 -15.34 18.75 -0.03
C ALA A 248 -16.74 18.80 0.62
N LEU A 249 -17.41 19.94 0.54
CA LEU A 249 -18.79 20.12 1.03
C LEU A 249 -19.78 19.23 0.29
N VAL A 250 -19.73 19.24 -1.03
CA VAL A 250 -20.59 18.44 -1.91
C VAL A 250 -20.38 16.94 -1.71
N LEU A 251 -19.16 16.50 -1.36
CA LEU A 251 -18.88 15.10 -1.05
C LEU A 251 -19.37 14.68 0.34
N THR A 252 -19.57 15.63 1.25
CA THR A 252 -19.89 15.37 2.66
C THR A 252 -21.29 14.77 2.82
N GLN A 253 -21.40 13.76 3.68
CA GLN A 253 -22.68 13.16 4.01
C GLN A 253 -23.50 14.01 5.00
N PRO A 254 -24.82 14.11 4.79
CA PRO A 254 -25.74 14.81 5.69
C PRO A 254 -25.61 14.43 7.16
N ALA A 255 -25.37 13.15 7.45
CA ALA A 255 -25.27 12.64 8.82
C ALA A 255 -24.06 13.19 9.60
N LEU A 256 -23.05 13.74 8.91
CA LEU A 256 -21.84 14.27 9.54
C LEU A 256 -22.07 15.64 10.16
N TYR A 257 -22.78 16.54 9.49
CA TYR A 257 -23.04 17.89 10.03
C TYR A 257 -24.39 18.03 10.73
N ARG A 258 -25.40 17.19 10.41
CA ARG A 258 -26.69 17.22 11.12
C ARG A 258 -26.58 16.95 12.62
N LYS A 259 -25.54 16.24 13.07
CA LYS A 259 -25.24 16.01 14.48
C LYS A 259 -24.74 17.25 15.22
N HIS A 260 -24.29 18.25 14.48
CA HIS A 260 -23.73 19.50 15.01
C HIS A 260 -24.71 20.67 14.89
N LEU A 261 -25.97 20.42 14.53
CA LEU A 261 -27.04 21.43 14.56
C LEU A 261 -27.39 21.77 16.02
N GLY A 262 -26.95 22.94 16.49
CA GLY A 262 -27.27 23.50 17.81
C GLY A 262 -26.04 23.77 18.71
N GLU A 263 -24.91 23.11 18.44
CA GLU A 263 -23.59 23.52 18.96
C GLU A 263 -22.95 24.44 17.92
N LYS A 264 -22.09 25.39 18.33
CA LYS A 264 -21.46 26.40 17.45
C LYS A 264 -21.16 25.83 16.05
N ALA A 265 -21.95 26.22 15.04
CA ALA A 265 -21.92 25.69 13.68
C ALA A 265 -20.50 25.61 13.08
N GLY A 266 -19.62 26.53 13.49
CA GLY A 266 -18.22 26.56 13.09
C GLY A 266 -17.40 25.33 13.47
N THR A 267 -17.73 24.59 14.53
CA THR A 267 -16.84 23.55 15.08
C THR A 267 -16.61 22.38 14.12
N TRP A 268 -17.66 21.94 13.41
CA TRP A 268 -17.54 20.89 12.40
C TRP A 268 -16.93 21.43 11.11
N LEU A 269 -17.35 22.61 10.66
CA LEU A 269 -16.88 23.18 9.39
C LEU A 269 -15.37 23.46 9.42
N VAL A 270 -14.84 23.91 10.57
CA VAL A 270 -13.39 24.07 10.82
C VAL A 270 -12.61 22.75 10.66
N SER A 271 -13.26 21.60 10.90
CA SER A 271 -12.63 20.29 10.68
C SER A 271 -12.61 19.84 9.21
N VAL A 272 -13.41 20.49 8.36
CA VAL A 272 -13.58 20.16 6.93
C VAL A 272 -12.93 21.19 6.03
N ILE A 273 -12.93 22.44 6.45
CA ILE A 273 -12.44 23.62 5.74
C ILE A 273 -11.36 24.25 6.62
N SER A 274 -10.16 24.39 6.07
CA SER A 274 -9.01 24.96 6.79
C SER A 274 -8.86 26.46 6.48
N GLU A 275 -9.84 27.26 6.90
CA GLU A 275 -9.83 28.73 6.71
C GLU A 275 -9.60 29.48 8.03
N SER A 276 -9.47 30.80 7.97
CA SER A 276 -9.24 31.63 9.16
C SER A 276 -10.47 31.72 10.08
N GLU A 277 -10.25 32.08 11.34
CA GLU A 277 -11.34 32.26 12.32
C GLU A 277 -12.33 33.36 11.87
N GLU A 278 -11.82 34.42 11.25
CA GLU A 278 -12.62 35.50 10.68
C GLU A 278 -13.49 35.00 9.52
N TRP A 279 -12.91 34.22 8.58
CA TRP A 279 -13.68 33.61 7.49
C TRP A 279 -14.79 32.72 8.04
N HIS A 280 -14.48 31.89 9.04
CA HIS A 280 -15.47 31.02 9.66
C HIS A 280 -16.59 31.80 10.37
N GLY A 281 -16.26 32.93 10.99
CA GLY A 281 -17.23 33.81 11.62
C GLY A 281 -18.17 34.50 10.63
N LEU A 282 -17.73 34.73 9.39
CA LEU A 282 -18.54 35.34 8.35
C LEU A 282 -19.46 34.33 7.64
N TRP A 283 -18.95 33.13 7.34
CA TRP A 283 -19.57 32.27 6.32
C TRP A 283 -20.07 30.90 6.79
N SER A 284 -19.63 30.43 7.96
CA SER A 284 -19.92 29.04 8.36
C SER A 284 -21.40 28.76 8.60
N GLU A 285 -22.15 29.74 9.10
CA GLU A 285 -23.57 29.59 9.40
C GLU A 285 -24.41 29.49 8.12
N ASP A 286 -24.17 30.40 7.16
CA ASP A 286 -24.82 30.40 5.85
C ASP A 286 -24.56 29.09 5.09
N ILE A 287 -23.31 28.63 5.05
CA ILE A 287 -22.95 27.37 4.39
C ILE A 287 -23.65 26.18 5.04
N LEU A 288 -23.70 26.13 6.38
CA LEU A 288 -24.39 25.07 7.09
C LEU A 288 -25.90 25.08 6.78
N GLN A 289 -26.51 26.26 6.73
CA GLN A 289 -27.92 26.44 6.44
C GLN A 289 -28.27 25.94 5.04
N ILE A 290 -27.49 26.31 4.02
CA ILE A 290 -27.64 25.82 2.64
C ILE A 290 -27.61 24.29 2.58
N LEU A 291 -26.64 23.66 3.26
CA LEU A 291 -26.51 22.21 3.30
C LEU A 291 -27.73 21.53 3.94
N VAL A 292 -28.27 22.13 5.00
CA VAL A 292 -29.41 21.60 5.76
C VAL A 292 -30.71 21.74 4.99
N ASP A 293 -30.95 22.91 4.40
CA ASP A 293 -32.15 23.20 3.62
C ASP A 293 -32.20 22.30 2.38
N TYR A 294 -31.09 22.20 1.64
CA TYR A 294 -30.98 21.31 0.50
C TYR A 294 -31.34 19.86 0.84
N ASP A 295 -30.80 19.32 1.94
CA ASP A 295 -31.11 17.95 2.32
C ASP A 295 -32.54 17.77 2.86
N THR A 296 -33.13 18.83 3.40
CA THR A 296 -34.49 18.81 3.93
C THR A 296 -35.48 18.79 2.77
N GLU A 297 -35.26 19.61 1.74
CA GLU A 297 -36.02 19.60 0.49
C GLU A 297 -35.88 18.28 -0.26
N LEU A 298 -34.66 17.74 -0.38
CA LEU A 298 -34.41 16.41 -0.94
C LEU A 298 -35.13 15.29 -0.17
N ALA A 299 -35.34 15.44 1.13
CA ALA A 299 -36.07 14.46 1.94
C ALA A 299 -37.60 14.60 1.77
N GLN A 300 -38.09 15.81 1.48
CA GLN A 300 -39.50 16.08 1.21
C GLN A 300 -39.90 15.62 -0.20
N SER A 301 -39.05 15.84 -1.21
CA SER A 301 -39.32 15.43 -2.61
C SER A 301 -39.32 13.92 -2.84
N LYS A 302 -38.76 13.14 -1.90
CA LYS A 302 -38.72 11.67 -1.93
C LYS A 302 -39.86 10.99 -1.17
N LYS A 303 -40.73 11.76 -0.50
CA LYS A 303 -41.94 11.27 0.18
C LYS A 303 -43.15 11.37 -0.75
#